data_AF-A0A838G3V8-F1
#
_entry.id   AF-A0A838G3V8-F1
#
_cell.length_a   1.000
_cell.length_b   1.000
_cell.length_c   1.000
_cell.angle_alpha   90.00
_cell.angle_beta   90.00
_cell.angle_gamma   90.00
#
_symmetry.space_group_name_H-M   'P 1'
#
loop_
_entity.id
_entity.type
_entity.pdbx_description
1 polymer ?
#
loop_
_entity_poly.entity_id
_entity_poly.type
_entity_poly.pdbx_seq_one_letter_code
_entity_poly.pdbx_strand_id
1 'polypeptide(L)'
;MSQGSYVEDEFSRDTRYIPTRITADGEPDGFAVAAGRYRLVVSRACPWAHRTIIVRRLLGLEDAISMGVCGPTHDEDSWTF
;
A
#
# COMPACT_ATOMS: atom_id res chain seq x y z
N MET A 1 -21.83 -23.48 -26.59
CA MET A 1 -21.62 -22.25 -25.81
C MET A 1 -21.64 -22.66 -24.34
N SER A 2 -20.46 -22.77 -23.71
CA SER A 2 -20.38 -23.00 -22.26
C SER A 2 -20.91 -21.75 -21.56
N GLN A 3 -21.91 -21.91 -20.70
CA GLN A 3 -22.50 -20.84 -19.92
C GLN A 3 -21.44 -20.36 -18.92
N GLY A 4 -20.95 -19.14 -19.08
CA GLY A 4 -19.96 -18.55 -18.18
C GLY A 4 -20.52 -18.48 -16.77
N SER A 5 -19.93 -19.25 -15.85
CA SER A 5 -20.15 -19.13 -14.42
C SER A 5 -19.48 -17.84 -13.94
N TYR A 6 -20.21 -16.74 -13.94
CA TYR A 6 -19.68 -15.42 -13.58
C TYR A 6 -19.70 -15.13 -12.07
N VAL A 7 -20.16 -16.08 -11.24
CA VAL A 7 -20.38 -15.85 -9.82
C VAL A 7 -19.85 -17.04 -9.05
N GLU A 8 -18.70 -16.85 -8.41
CA GLU A 8 -18.27 -17.69 -7.29
C GLU A 8 -19.19 -17.42 -6.09
N ASP A 9 -19.49 -18.44 -5.28
CA ASP A 9 -20.38 -18.30 -4.12
C ASP A 9 -19.80 -17.36 -3.04
N GLU A 10 -18.47 -17.24 -2.97
CA GLU A 10 -17.77 -16.40 -2.01
C GLU A 10 -16.50 -15.78 -2.62
N PHE A 11 -16.23 -14.52 -2.26
CA PHE A 11 -14.96 -13.88 -2.53
C PHE A 11 -13.96 -14.16 -1.40
N SER A 12 -12.93 -14.94 -1.69
CA SER A 12 -11.77 -15.10 -0.82
C SER A 12 -10.63 -14.18 -1.26
N ARG A 13 -10.23 -13.23 -0.39
CA ARG A 13 -9.17 -12.27 -0.69
C ARG A 13 -7.80 -12.92 -0.59
N ASP A 14 -6.98 -12.85 -1.65
CA ASP A 14 -5.56 -13.18 -1.54
C ASP A 14 -4.85 -12.20 -0.60
N THR A 15 -4.15 -12.75 0.40
CA THR A 15 -3.46 -12.00 1.47
C THR A 15 -1.95 -12.23 1.47
N ARG A 16 -1.37 -12.65 0.34
CA ARG A 16 0.07 -12.84 0.17
C ARG A 16 0.82 -11.51 0.05
N TYR A 17 0.90 -10.79 1.16
CA TYR A 17 1.62 -9.52 1.28
C TYR A 17 3.13 -9.74 1.46
N ILE A 18 3.90 -8.64 1.37
CA ILE A 18 5.27 -8.57 1.86
C ILE A 18 5.19 -8.13 3.34
N PRO A 19 5.43 -9.02 4.32
CA PRO A 19 5.20 -8.72 5.74
C PRO A 19 6.39 -8.04 6.42
N THR A 20 7.49 -7.81 5.70
CA THR A 20 8.73 -7.15 6.16
C THR A 20 8.43 -5.81 6.82
N ARG A 21 9.05 -5.54 7.97
CA ARG A 21 8.77 -4.38 8.80
C ARG A 21 9.89 -3.37 8.80
N ILE A 22 9.51 -2.10 8.92
CA ILE A 22 10.39 -1.01 9.32
C ILE A 22 10.24 -0.84 10.83
N THR A 23 11.34 -0.93 11.57
CA THR A 23 11.37 -0.86 13.04
C THR A 23 12.40 0.15 13.52
N ALA A 24 12.33 0.54 14.79
CA ALA A 24 13.18 1.61 15.33
C ALA A 24 14.69 1.28 15.23
N ASP A 25 15.03 0.03 15.55
CA ASP A 25 16.37 -0.54 15.53
C ASP A 25 16.67 -1.30 14.23
N GLY A 26 15.64 -1.60 13.43
CA GLY A 26 15.75 -2.34 12.19
C GLY A 26 15.60 -3.84 12.34
N GLU A 27 15.42 -4.36 13.55
CA GLU A 27 15.22 -5.79 13.76
C GLU A 27 13.75 -6.21 13.56
N PRO A 28 13.47 -7.43 13.07
CA PRO A 28 14.42 -8.46 12.62
C PRO A 28 14.85 -8.32 11.14
N ASP A 29 14.24 -7.40 10.39
CA ASP A 29 14.27 -7.42 8.92
C ASP A 29 15.40 -6.58 8.27
N GLY A 30 16.17 -5.84 9.07
CA GLY A 30 17.25 -4.95 8.62
C GLY A 30 16.80 -3.53 8.20
N PHE A 31 15.56 -3.13 8.47
CA PHE A 31 15.01 -1.85 8.01
C PHE A 31 14.79 -0.85 9.16
N ALA A 32 15.88 -0.25 9.63
CA ALA A 32 15.84 0.78 10.67
C ALA A 32 15.23 2.11 10.19
N VAL A 33 14.39 2.73 11.02
CA VAL A 33 13.82 4.07 10.77
C VAL A 33 14.91 5.12 10.52
N ALA A 34 14.74 5.90 9.45
CA ALA A 34 15.59 7.03 9.14
C ALA A 34 14.81 8.05 8.28
N ALA A 35 14.93 9.34 8.61
CA ALA A 35 14.27 10.40 7.84
C ALA A 35 14.82 10.42 6.40
N GLY A 36 13.93 10.58 5.42
CA GLY A 36 14.29 10.63 4.00
C GLY A 36 14.66 9.27 3.37
N ARG A 37 14.72 8.18 4.15
CA ARG A 37 15.08 6.83 3.64
C ARG A 37 13.93 6.14 2.92
N TYR A 38 12.68 6.44 3.31
CA TYR A 38 11.50 5.70 2.87
C TYR A 38 10.52 6.58 2.09
N ARG A 39 9.80 5.94 1.15
CA ARG A 39 8.73 6.55 0.37
C ARG A 39 7.45 5.74 0.50
N LEU A 40 6.35 6.43 0.76
CA LEU A 40 5.02 5.87 0.76
C LEU A 40 4.41 6.00 -0.65
N VAL A 41 3.99 4.89 -1.25
CA VAL A 41 3.26 4.87 -2.53
C VAL A 41 1.79 4.59 -2.23
N VAL A 42 0.90 5.46 -2.72
CA VAL A 42 -0.53 5.41 -2.40
C VAL A 42 -1.41 5.68 -3.61
N SER A 43 -2.69 5.31 -3.50
CA SER A 43 -3.77 5.90 -4.30
C SER A 43 -4.82 6.48 -3.38
N ARG A 44 -5.34 7.67 -3.69
CA ARG A 44 -6.43 8.31 -2.93
C ARG A 44 -7.75 7.54 -3.02
N ALA A 45 -7.92 6.70 -4.04
CA ALA A 45 -9.11 5.87 -4.22
C ALA A 45 -9.10 4.62 -3.32
N CYS A 46 -7.91 4.13 -2.91
CA CYS A 46 -7.78 2.91 -2.14
C CYS A 46 -8.01 3.17 -0.63
N PRO A 47 -9.03 2.56 0.01
CA PRO A 47 -9.32 2.81 1.42
C PRO A 47 -8.23 2.28 2.36
N TRP A 48 -7.44 1.28 1.93
CA TRP A 48 -6.32 0.76 2.71
C TRP A 48 -5.14 1.74 2.71
N ALA A 49 -4.81 2.29 1.54
CA ALA A 49 -3.78 3.31 1.42
C ALA A 49 -4.19 4.63 2.10
N HIS A 50 -5.49 4.98 2.08
CA HIS A 50 -5.97 6.19 2.74
C HIS A 50 -5.66 6.22 4.25
N ARG A 51 -5.66 5.06 4.92
CA ARG A 51 -5.28 4.96 6.35
C ARG A 51 -3.86 5.48 6.59
N THR A 52 -2.91 5.11 5.73
CA THR A 52 -1.51 5.52 5.89
C THR A 52 -1.32 7.01 5.59
N ILE A 53 -2.09 7.57 4.63
CA ILE A 53 -2.12 9.02 4.37
C ILE A 53 -2.58 9.80 5.62
N ILE A 54 -3.67 9.35 6.25
CA ILE A 54 -4.21 9.98 7.45
C ILE A 54 -3.19 9.95 8.59
N VAL A 55 -2.64 8.78 8.91
CA VAL A 55 -1.68 8.62 10.01
C VAL A 55 -0.40 9.43 9.75
N ARG A 56 0.11 9.42 8.52
CA ARG A 56 1.27 10.24 8.12
C ARG A 56 1.05 11.72 8.44
N ARG A 57 -0.14 12.25 8.13
CA ARG A 57 -0.50 13.65 8.40
C ARG A 57 -0.71 13.93 9.88
N LEU A 58 -1.41 13.04 10.59
CA LEU A 58 -1.69 13.22 12.03
C LEU A 58 -0.42 13.20 12.88
N LEU A 59 0.59 12.44 12.47
CA LEU A 59 1.86 12.30 13.19
C LEU A 59 2.95 13.26 12.70
N GLY A 60 2.68 14.15 11.74
CA GLY A 60 3.66 15.12 11.25
C GLY A 60 4.85 14.48 10.51
N LEU A 61 4.64 13.33 9.85
CA LEU A 61 5.71 12.55 9.22
C LEU A 61 6.06 13.01 7.79
N GLU A 62 5.56 14.15 7.35
CA GLU A 62 5.64 14.53 5.94
C GLU A 62 7.05 14.79 5.44
N ASP A 63 7.88 15.37 6.29
CA ASP A 63 9.29 15.66 5.98
C ASP A 63 10.16 14.41 6.09
N ALA A 64 9.74 13.42 6.90
CA ALA A 64 10.48 12.18 7.11
C ALA A 64 10.17 11.11 6.05
N ILE A 65 8.92 11.02 5.58
CA ILE A 65 8.45 10.01 4.65
C ILE A 65 7.83 10.71 3.44
N SER A 66 8.54 10.67 2.30
CA SER A 66 8.02 11.21 1.04
C SER A 66 6.82 10.39 0.53
N MET A 67 5.98 10.99 -0.33
CA MET A 67 4.78 10.31 -0.86
C MET A 67 4.73 10.38 -2.39
N GLY A 68 4.44 9.24 -3.04
CA GLY A 68 4.04 9.16 -4.45
C GLY A 68 2.56 8.80 -4.54
N VAL A 69 1.82 9.43 -5.45
CA VAL A 69 0.38 9.22 -5.61
C VAL A 69 0.11 8.67 -7.01
N CYS A 70 -0.40 7.44 -7.07
CA CYS A 70 -0.84 6.80 -8.31
C CYS A 70 -2.22 7.33 -8.74
N GLY A 71 -2.50 7.20 -10.04
CA GLY A 71 -3.80 7.52 -10.64
C GLY A 71 -4.95 6.66 -10.09
N PRO A 72 -6.20 7.11 -10.23
CA PRO A 72 -7.37 6.37 -9.77
C PRO A 72 -7.81 5.26 -10.73
N THR A 73 -7.34 5.28 -11.98
CA THR A 73 -7.69 4.34 -13.05
C THR A 73 -6.44 3.63 -13.53
N HIS A 74 -6.56 2.34 -13.82
CA HIS A 74 -5.48 1.49 -14.33
C HIS A 74 -6.04 0.29 -15.09
N ASP A 75 -5.19 -0.43 -15.80
CA ASP A 75 -5.52 -1.69 -16.47
C ASP A 75 -5.13 -2.91 -15.61
N GLU A 76 -4.93 -4.06 -16.24
CA GLU A 76 -4.60 -5.33 -15.60
C GLU A 76 -3.22 -5.35 -14.93
N ASP A 77 -2.31 -4.44 -15.30
CA ASP A 77 -0.95 -4.35 -14.76
C ASP A 77 -0.87 -3.55 -13.44
N SER A 78 -2.02 -3.18 -12.87
CA SER A 78 -2.14 -2.43 -11.61
C SER A 78 -1.73 -0.95 -11.71
N TRP A 79 -1.45 -0.31 -10.57
CA TRP A 79 -1.33 1.14 -10.41
C TRP A 79 -0.34 1.82 -11.37
N THR A 80 -0.75 2.98 -11.91
CA THR A 80 0.08 3.86 -12.76
C THR A 80 0.34 5.21 -12.10
N PHE A 81 1.44 5.88 -12.46
CA PHE A 81 1.77 7.25 -12.03
C PHE A 81 1.45 8.26 -13.12
#